data_AF-A0A0W8D906-F1
#
_entry.id   AF-A0A0W8D906-F1
#
_cell.length_a   1.000
_cell.length_b   1.000
_cell.length_c   1.000
_cell.angle_alpha   90.00
_cell.angle_beta   90.00
_cell.angle_gamma   90.00
#
_symmetry.space_group_name_H-M   'P 1'
#
loop_
_entity.id
_entity.type
_entity.pdbx_description
1 polymer ?
#
loop_
_entity_poly.entity_id
_entity_poly.type
_entity_poly.pdbx_seq_one_letter_code
_entity_poly.pdbx_strand_id
1 'polypeptide(L)'
;MLLINKRNAEKAMSVLWFLITEHRFIYEFSWGDKEAFWLSYELSHTPYFFSPWGASVVSDISNKDMERHPDTLCGSLAHFDPTLNASAPAELLYVNGRSLVDPVPFRLHKLKLLQPNLVFNMMPTHVTPRQARREPSGKGEWPECLTGMGSTPVPRQLLPNLWRRRQHFQAISMGFIEPLLECNNPGDRLPEIPEASKKAKK
;
A
#
# COMPACT_ATOMS: atom_id res chain seq x y z
N MET A 1 -0.17 -6.91 1.98
CA MET A 1 -0.04 -5.58 2.61
C MET A 1 -0.30 -5.73 4.11
N LEU A 2 0.35 -4.94 4.96
CA LEU A 2 0.14 -4.94 6.41
C LEU A 2 -0.13 -3.50 6.87
N LEU A 3 -1.17 -3.32 7.71
CA LEU A 3 -1.47 -2.05 8.36
C LEU A 3 -1.30 -2.24 9.86
N ILE A 4 -0.48 -1.41 10.48
CA ILE A 4 -0.17 -1.50 11.90
C ILE A 4 -0.58 -0.20 12.58
N ASN A 5 -1.53 -0.31 13.51
CA ASN A 5 -1.80 0.77 14.44
C ASN A 5 -0.74 0.75 15.56
N LYS A 6 0.29 1.58 15.41
CA LYS A 6 1.43 1.64 16.34
C LYS A 6 1.02 1.93 17.79
N ARG A 7 -0.11 2.59 18.03
CA ARG A 7 -0.60 2.90 19.39
C ARG A 7 -0.98 1.65 20.18
N ASN A 8 -1.41 0.59 19.49
CA ASN A 8 -1.93 -0.63 20.11
C ASN A 8 -1.03 -1.85 19.87
N ALA A 9 0.11 -1.67 19.21
CA ALA A 9 0.97 -2.76 18.76
C ALA A 9 2.23 -2.94 19.60
N GLU A 10 2.35 -2.27 20.76
CA GLU A 10 3.58 -2.23 21.57
C GLU A 10 4.19 -3.63 21.79
N LYS A 11 3.41 -4.58 22.32
CA LYS A 11 3.87 -5.95 22.56
C LYS A 11 4.35 -6.64 21.28
N ALA A 12 3.55 -6.58 20.22
CA ALA A 12 3.91 -7.16 18.92
C ALA A 12 5.16 -6.51 18.33
N MET A 13 5.40 -5.21 18.56
CA MET A 13 6.59 -4.52 18.10
C MET A 13 7.83 -4.88 18.94
N SER A 14 7.69 -5.11 20.24
CA SER A 14 8.78 -5.63 21.08
C SER A 14 9.21 -7.03 20.65
N VAL A 15 8.25 -7.92 20.36
CA VAL A 15 8.57 -9.25 19.82
C VAL A 15 9.19 -9.15 18.43
N LEU A 16 8.64 -8.31 17.55
CA LEU A 16 9.21 -8.08 16.22
C LEU A 16 10.66 -7.62 16.32
N TRP A 17 10.95 -6.69 17.23
CA TRP A 17 12.30 -6.20 17.49
C TRP A 17 13.25 -7.35 17.85
N PHE A 18 12.87 -8.18 18.82
CA PHE A 18 13.66 -9.35 19.18
C PHE A 18 13.87 -10.32 18.02
N LEU A 19 12.82 -10.57 17.21
CA LEU A 19 12.92 -11.46 16.04
C LEU A 19 13.94 -10.93 15.02
N ILE A 20 13.98 -9.61 14.77
CA ILE A 20 14.87 -9.02 13.76
C ILE A 20 16.29 -8.76 14.27
N THR A 21 16.49 -8.48 15.57
CA THR A 21 17.81 -8.11 16.12
C THR A 21 18.56 -9.27 16.76
N GLU A 22 17.86 -10.27 17.30
CA GLU A 22 18.48 -11.40 18.01
C GLU A 22 18.23 -12.70 17.25
N HIS A 23 16.97 -13.07 17.05
CA HIS A 23 16.59 -14.40 16.57
C HIS A 23 17.06 -14.67 15.14
N ARG A 24 16.99 -13.66 14.26
CA ARG A 24 17.42 -13.74 12.86
C ARG A 24 18.88 -14.18 12.68
N PHE A 25 19.75 -13.93 13.66
CA PHE A 25 21.16 -14.29 13.59
C PHE A 25 21.45 -15.70 14.11
N ILE A 26 20.50 -16.30 14.84
CA ILE A 26 20.64 -17.64 15.42
C ILE A 26 20.05 -18.68 14.46
N TYR A 27 18.92 -18.37 13.85
CA TYR A 27 18.20 -19.27 12.95
C TYR A 27 17.87 -18.59 11.63
N GLU A 28 17.95 -19.37 10.56
CA GLU A 28 17.44 -18.93 9.26
C GLU A 28 15.91 -18.83 9.36
N PHE A 29 15.41 -17.60 9.36
CA PHE A 29 14.03 -17.30 9.70
C PHE A 29 13.35 -16.51 8.58
N SER A 30 12.70 -17.27 7.70
CA SER A 30 11.87 -16.86 6.56
C SER A 30 12.58 -16.08 5.44
N TRP A 31 12.09 -16.29 4.21
CA TRP A 31 12.57 -15.62 3.00
C TRP A 31 11.81 -14.33 2.68
N GLY A 32 10.62 -14.14 3.26
CA GLY A 32 9.76 -13.01 2.97
C GLY A 32 9.89 -11.85 3.96
N ASP A 33 9.43 -10.68 3.52
CA ASP A 33 9.49 -9.42 4.25
C ASP A 33 8.36 -9.26 5.30
N LYS A 34 7.41 -10.20 5.37
CA LYS A 34 6.16 -10.04 6.14
C LYS A 34 6.00 -11.04 7.28
N GLU A 35 6.62 -12.20 7.20
CA GLU A 35 6.43 -13.34 8.09
C GLU A 35 6.77 -12.99 9.54
N ALA A 36 7.85 -12.21 9.75
CA ALA A 36 8.24 -11.72 11.06
C ALA A 36 7.14 -10.88 11.75
N PHE A 37 6.36 -10.11 10.99
CA PHE A 37 5.24 -9.35 11.54
C PHE A 37 4.12 -10.28 12.01
N TRP A 38 3.78 -11.31 11.24
CA TRP A 38 2.71 -12.23 11.61
C TRP A 38 3.08 -13.01 12.87
N LEU A 39 4.32 -13.51 12.91
CA LEU A 39 4.85 -14.23 14.05
C LEU A 39 4.93 -13.33 15.29
N SER A 40 5.25 -12.03 15.12
CA SER A 40 5.26 -11.13 16.26
C SER A 40 3.88 -10.89 16.86
N TYR A 41 2.83 -10.81 16.04
CA TYR A 41 1.45 -10.70 16.54
C TYR A 41 0.97 -11.99 17.21
N GLU A 42 1.29 -13.15 16.63
CA GLU A 42 0.97 -14.46 17.22
C GLU A 42 1.66 -14.69 18.56
N LEU A 43 3.00 -14.56 18.60
CA LEU A 43 3.80 -14.81 19.80
C LEU A 43 3.52 -13.81 20.93
N SER A 44 3.11 -12.59 20.60
CA SER A 44 2.72 -11.59 21.59
C SER A 44 1.25 -11.71 22.02
N HIS A 45 0.47 -12.61 21.41
CA HIS A 45 -0.98 -12.69 21.55
C HIS A 45 -1.67 -11.32 21.34
N THR A 46 -1.13 -10.48 20.46
CA THR A 46 -1.72 -9.18 20.14
C THR A 46 -2.85 -9.39 19.14
N PRO A 47 -4.08 -8.88 19.40
CA PRO A 47 -5.19 -9.05 18.48
C PRO A 47 -4.90 -8.47 17.10
N TYR A 48 -5.23 -9.22 16.05
CA TYR A 48 -5.18 -8.78 14.67
C TYR A 48 -6.34 -9.40 13.90
N PHE A 49 -6.61 -8.89 12.69
CA PHE A 49 -7.61 -9.47 11.82
C PHE A 49 -7.22 -9.31 10.36
N PHE A 50 -7.82 -10.15 9.52
CA PHE A 50 -7.67 -10.11 8.09
C PHE A 50 -8.75 -9.26 7.44
N SER A 51 -8.36 -8.41 6.49
CA SER A 51 -9.34 -7.70 5.66
C SER A 51 -10.31 -8.69 5.01
N PRO A 52 -11.63 -8.52 5.11
CA PRO A 52 -12.59 -9.40 4.43
C PRO A 52 -12.52 -9.25 2.89
N TRP A 53 -11.91 -8.17 2.42
CA TRP A 53 -11.79 -7.83 1.01
C TRP A 53 -10.57 -8.50 0.38
N GLY A 54 -10.72 -8.90 -0.88
CA GLY A 54 -9.65 -9.42 -1.72
C GLY A 54 -8.64 -8.34 -2.10
N ALA A 55 -7.52 -8.79 -2.64
CA ALA A 55 -6.57 -7.90 -3.31
C ALA A 55 -7.23 -7.22 -4.52
N SER A 56 -6.82 -5.99 -4.78
CA SER A 56 -7.15 -5.25 -5.99
C SER A 56 -5.85 -4.91 -6.72
N VAL A 57 -5.93 -4.50 -7.98
CA VAL A 57 -4.81 -3.89 -8.67
C VAL A 57 -5.30 -2.65 -9.41
N VAL A 58 -4.41 -1.67 -9.61
CA VAL A 58 -4.70 -0.56 -10.50
C VAL A 58 -4.47 -0.99 -11.95
N SER A 59 -5.15 -0.35 -12.91
CA SER A 59 -4.88 -0.51 -14.34
C SER A 59 -3.43 -0.19 -14.64
N ASP A 60 -2.82 -0.81 -15.64
CA ASP A 60 -1.51 -0.40 -16.17
C ASP A 60 -1.71 0.40 -17.47
N ILE A 61 -0.83 1.35 -17.81
CA ILE A 61 -0.95 2.10 -19.07
C ILE A 61 -0.21 1.31 -20.14
N SER A 62 -0.88 0.29 -20.67
CA SER A 62 -0.48 -0.29 -21.93
C SER A 62 -1.60 -0.15 -22.96
N ASN A 63 -1.19 0.07 -24.20
CA ASN A 63 -1.96 0.19 -25.43
C ASN A 63 -3.45 -0.23 -25.37
N LYS A 64 -4.35 0.71 -25.06
CA LYS A 64 -5.81 0.52 -25.08
C LYS A 64 -6.29 -0.66 -24.22
N ASP A 65 -5.59 -0.94 -23.12
CA ASP A 65 -5.89 -2.07 -22.22
C ASP A 65 -7.36 -2.06 -21.79
N MET A 66 -7.88 -0.92 -21.35
CA MET A 66 -9.29 -0.80 -20.95
C MET A 66 -10.30 -1.02 -22.09
N GLU A 67 -9.93 -0.78 -23.35
CA GLU A 67 -10.79 -1.07 -24.50
C GLU A 67 -10.82 -2.57 -24.81
N ARG A 68 -9.71 -3.29 -24.58
CA ARG A 68 -9.53 -4.70 -24.94
C ARG A 68 -9.86 -5.65 -23.78
N HIS A 69 -9.62 -5.21 -22.56
CA HIS A 69 -9.65 -5.97 -21.33
C HIS A 69 -10.39 -5.18 -20.23
N PRO A 70 -11.70 -4.90 -20.43
CA PRO A 70 -12.46 -4.06 -19.48
C PRO A 70 -12.63 -4.70 -18.10
N ASP A 71 -12.45 -6.01 -17.97
CA ASP A 71 -12.67 -6.79 -16.76
C ASP A 71 -11.39 -7.35 -16.11
N THR A 72 -10.23 -7.02 -16.67
CA THR A 72 -8.93 -7.59 -16.30
C THR A 72 -7.93 -6.46 -16.15
N LEU A 73 -7.28 -6.38 -14.99
CA LEU A 73 -6.26 -5.37 -14.70
C LEU A 73 -4.96 -6.05 -14.25
N CYS A 74 -3.82 -5.48 -14.65
CA CYS A 74 -2.49 -6.09 -14.50
C CYS A 74 -1.42 -5.15 -13.91
N GLY A 75 -1.80 -4.31 -12.94
CA GLY A 75 -0.89 -3.29 -12.39
C GLY A 75 -0.53 -3.46 -10.92
N SER A 76 -0.15 -2.34 -10.30
CA SER A 76 0.30 -2.31 -8.90
C SER A 76 -0.79 -2.74 -7.92
N LEU A 77 -0.41 -3.56 -6.94
CA LEU A 77 -1.32 -4.09 -5.93
C LEU A 77 -1.97 -2.97 -5.12
N ALA A 78 -3.29 -2.96 -5.08
CA ALA A 78 -4.13 -2.03 -4.35
C ALA A 78 -4.94 -2.75 -3.27
N HIS A 79 -5.35 -2.05 -2.23
CA HIS A 79 -6.25 -2.56 -1.21
C HIS A 79 -7.20 -1.46 -0.74
N PHE A 80 -8.44 -1.88 -0.48
CA PHE A 80 -9.47 -1.04 0.12
C PHE A 80 -9.40 -1.08 1.66
N ASP A 81 -10.03 -0.09 2.28
CA ASP A 81 -10.25 -0.04 3.72
C ASP A 81 -10.88 -1.37 4.22
N PRO A 82 -10.30 -2.03 5.25
CA PRO A 82 -10.76 -3.32 5.75
C PRO A 82 -12.05 -3.26 6.57
N THR A 83 -12.85 -2.20 6.47
CA THR A 83 -14.16 -2.10 7.14
C THR A 83 -15.02 -3.33 6.89
N LEU A 84 -15.60 -3.87 7.95
CA LEU A 84 -16.51 -5.02 7.89
C LEU A 84 -17.90 -4.62 7.37
N ASN A 85 -18.21 -3.32 7.31
CA ASN A 85 -19.49 -2.84 6.80
C ASN A 85 -19.48 -2.87 5.27
N ALA A 86 -20.07 -3.91 4.68
CA ALA A 86 -20.21 -4.05 3.24
C ALA A 86 -20.97 -2.89 2.57
N SER A 87 -21.84 -2.20 3.32
CA SER A 87 -22.64 -1.06 2.84
C SER A 87 -21.88 0.27 2.91
N ALA A 88 -20.75 0.34 3.62
CA ALA A 88 -19.92 1.53 3.65
C ALA A 88 -19.30 1.78 2.27
N PRO A 89 -19.03 3.04 1.87
CA PRO A 89 -18.38 3.31 0.60
C PRO A 89 -17.02 2.60 0.50
N ALA A 90 -16.68 2.14 -0.70
CA ALA A 90 -15.40 1.50 -0.95
C ALA A 90 -14.29 2.56 -1.00
N GLU A 91 -13.53 2.70 0.08
CA GLU A 91 -12.40 3.63 0.15
C GLU A 91 -11.09 2.93 -0.23
N LEU A 92 -10.42 3.43 -1.27
CA LEU A 92 -9.11 2.95 -1.68
C LEU A 92 -8.06 3.41 -0.67
N LEU A 93 -7.57 2.49 0.16
CA LEU A 93 -6.67 2.80 1.27
C LEU A 93 -5.21 2.94 0.83
N TYR A 94 -4.73 2.04 -0.02
CA TYR A 94 -3.31 1.97 -0.38
C TYR A 94 -3.07 1.35 -1.75
N VAL A 95 -2.04 1.83 -2.44
CA VAL A 95 -1.52 1.25 -3.68
C VAL A 95 -0.01 1.04 -3.55
N ASN A 96 0.42 -0.22 -3.68
CA ASN A 96 1.79 -0.66 -3.65
C ASN A 96 2.40 -0.62 -5.06
N GLY A 97 2.79 0.56 -5.52
CA GLY A 97 3.39 0.72 -6.84
C GLY A 97 4.61 1.61 -6.82
N ARG A 98 5.81 1.02 -6.84
CA ARG A 98 7.05 1.81 -6.98
C ARG A 98 7.05 2.57 -8.31
N SER A 99 6.62 1.91 -9.39
CA SER A 99 6.51 2.48 -10.73
C SER A 99 5.57 3.68 -10.81
N LEU A 100 4.62 3.80 -9.89
CA LEU A 100 3.74 4.97 -9.80
C LEU A 100 4.50 6.20 -9.32
N VAL A 101 5.58 6.06 -8.56
CA VAL A 101 6.36 7.19 -8.03
C VAL A 101 7.62 7.42 -8.86
N ASP A 102 8.26 6.33 -9.25
CA ASP A 102 9.53 6.28 -9.97
C ASP A 102 9.35 5.43 -11.24
N PRO A 103 8.94 6.03 -12.37
CA PRO A 103 8.65 5.29 -13.61
C PRO A 103 9.90 4.78 -14.33
N VAL A 104 11.08 5.29 -13.97
CA VAL A 104 12.35 4.81 -14.52
C VAL A 104 13.24 4.33 -13.37
N PRO A 105 12.83 3.27 -12.65
CA PRO A 105 13.49 2.87 -11.40
C PRO A 105 14.86 2.24 -11.60
N PHE A 106 15.36 2.17 -12.83
CA PHE A 106 16.60 1.48 -13.20
C PHE A 106 17.57 2.40 -13.93
N ARG A 107 18.87 2.23 -13.63
CA ARG A 107 19.94 2.74 -14.49
C ARG A 107 19.71 2.18 -15.90
N LEU A 108 19.69 3.05 -16.92
CA LEU A 108 19.44 2.74 -18.34
C LEU A 108 20.22 1.51 -18.88
N HIS A 109 21.28 1.10 -18.20
CA HIS A 109 22.11 -0.07 -18.50
C HIS A 109 21.44 -1.43 -18.23
N LYS A 110 20.25 -1.49 -17.60
CA LYS A 110 19.52 -2.75 -17.29
C LYS A 110 18.15 -2.88 -17.99
N LEU A 111 17.95 -2.19 -19.11
CA LEU A 111 16.69 -2.20 -19.88
C LEU A 111 16.15 -3.61 -20.20
N LYS A 112 17.03 -4.61 -20.38
CA LYS A 112 16.65 -6.00 -20.68
C LYS A 112 15.99 -6.76 -19.52
N LEU A 113 16.11 -6.26 -18.29
CA LEU A 113 15.49 -6.83 -17.09
C LEU A 113 14.14 -6.18 -16.76
N LEU A 114 13.69 -5.23 -17.58
CA LEU A 114 12.43 -4.54 -17.37
C LEU A 114 11.27 -5.43 -17.79
N GLN A 115 10.42 -5.79 -16.85
CA GLN A 115 9.13 -6.40 -17.15
C GLN A 115 8.13 -5.28 -17.50
N PRO A 116 7.46 -5.29 -18.67
CA PRO A 116 6.61 -4.18 -19.12
C PRO A 116 5.54 -3.75 -18.12
N ASN A 117 4.94 -4.71 -17.41
CA ASN A 117 3.93 -4.52 -16.35
C ASN A 117 4.46 -3.83 -15.09
N LEU A 118 5.78 -3.67 -14.96
CA LEU A 118 6.44 -3.03 -13.82
C LEU A 118 6.97 -1.64 -14.12
N VAL A 119 6.88 -1.12 -15.35
CA VAL A 119 7.61 0.12 -15.74
C VAL A 119 6.80 1.25 -16.35
N PHE A 120 5.52 1.11 -16.65
CA PHE A 120 4.84 2.16 -17.41
C PHE A 120 3.40 2.42 -16.96
N ASN A 121 3.25 2.97 -15.76
CA ASN A 121 2.01 3.67 -15.44
C ASN A 121 2.20 4.85 -14.48
N MET A 122 2.18 6.04 -15.06
CA MET A 122 2.20 7.27 -14.30
C MET A 122 0.79 7.81 -13.97
N MET A 123 -0.28 7.17 -14.42
CA MET A 123 -1.62 7.68 -14.18
C MET A 123 -2.67 6.56 -14.26
N PRO A 124 -2.78 5.70 -13.22
CA PRO A 124 -3.82 4.69 -13.21
C PRO A 124 -5.19 5.36 -13.29
N THR A 125 -6.02 4.88 -14.20
CA THR A 125 -7.38 5.39 -14.42
C THR A 125 -8.42 4.49 -13.78
N HIS A 126 -8.13 3.19 -13.65
CA HIS A 126 -9.03 2.21 -13.07
C HIS A 126 -8.36 1.42 -11.94
N VAL A 127 -9.19 0.81 -11.11
CA VAL A 127 -8.83 -0.13 -10.05
C VAL A 127 -9.84 -1.26 -10.03
N THR A 128 -9.39 -2.46 -9.68
CA THR A 128 -10.28 -3.60 -9.43
C THR A 128 -11.24 -3.22 -8.30
N PRO A 129 -12.56 -3.39 -8.43
CA PRO A 129 -13.51 -2.99 -7.41
C PRO A 129 -13.29 -3.74 -6.09
N ARG A 130 -13.75 -3.15 -4.97
CA ARG A 130 -13.78 -3.83 -3.68
C ARG A 130 -14.72 -5.04 -3.78
N GLN A 131 -14.18 -6.22 -3.50
CA GLN A 131 -14.92 -7.47 -3.55
C GLN A 131 -14.42 -8.44 -2.49
N ALA A 132 -15.26 -9.41 -2.13
CA ALA A 132 -14.84 -10.51 -1.26
C ALA A 132 -13.69 -11.29 -1.90
N ARG A 133 -12.88 -11.94 -1.06
CA ARG A 133 -11.78 -12.79 -1.51
C ARG A 133 -12.28 -13.88 -2.43
N ARG A 134 -11.75 -13.92 -3.65
CA ARG A 134 -11.98 -14.97 -4.64
C ARG A 134 -10.76 -15.07 -5.56
N GLU A 135 -10.61 -16.23 -6.19
CA GLU A 135 -9.56 -16.44 -7.19
C GLU A 135 -9.87 -15.66 -8.47
N PRO A 136 -8.86 -15.08 -9.15
CA PRO A 136 -9.00 -14.58 -10.51
C PRO A 136 -9.45 -15.67 -11.48
N SER A 137 -10.08 -15.29 -12.58
CA SER A 137 -10.55 -16.23 -13.58
C SER A 137 -9.41 -16.71 -14.48
N GLY A 138 -9.20 -18.03 -14.56
CA GLY A 138 -8.22 -18.64 -15.46
C GLY A 138 -6.78 -18.57 -14.95
N LYS A 139 -5.90 -19.32 -15.62
CA LYS A 139 -4.45 -19.25 -15.39
C LYS A 139 -3.88 -18.13 -16.26
N GLY A 140 -3.88 -16.90 -15.72
CA GLY A 140 -3.20 -15.79 -16.37
C GLY A 140 -1.73 -16.12 -16.62
N GLU A 141 -1.18 -15.64 -17.74
CA GLU A 141 0.26 -15.72 -18.03
C GLU A 141 1.09 -14.97 -16.96
N TRP A 142 0.47 -13.98 -16.32
CA TRP A 142 1.05 -13.16 -15.26
C TRP A 142 0.24 -13.30 -13.97
N PRO A 143 0.84 -13.75 -12.85
CA PRO A 143 0.13 -13.98 -11.59
C PRO A 143 -0.36 -12.66 -10.93
N GLU A 144 0.24 -11.53 -11.28
CA GLU A 144 -0.18 -10.20 -10.87
C GLU A 144 -1.46 -9.68 -11.55
N CYS A 145 -1.95 -10.33 -12.61
CA CYS A 145 -3.18 -9.95 -13.29
C CYS A 145 -4.43 -10.49 -12.58
N LEU A 146 -5.40 -9.60 -12.34
CA LEU A 146 -6.70 -9.94 -11.78
C LEU A 146 -7.75 -10.09 -12.88
N THR A 147 -7.71 -11.23 -13.58
CA THR A 147 -8.62 -11.56 -14.68
C THR A 147 -10.06 -11.82 -14.22
N GLY A 148 -11.05 -11.27 -14.91
CA GLY A 148 -12.47 -11.45 -14.60
C GLY A 148 -12.90 -10.85 -13.24
N MET A 149 -12.08 -9.94 -12.72
CA MET A 149 -12.32 -9.28 -11.44
C MET A 149 -12.97 -7.90 -11.57
N GLY A 150 -13.13 -7.41 -12.80
CA GLY A 150 -13.78 -6.15 -13.11
C GLY A 150 -12.84 -4.95 -12.96
N SER A 151 -13.31 -3.81 -13.46
CA SER A 151 -12.63 -2.53 -13.33
C SER A 151 -13.62 -1.42 -12.98
N THR A 152 -13.17 -0.48 -12.16
CA THR A 152 -13.92 0.72 -11.79
C THR A 152 -12.98 1.93 -11.81
N PRO A 153 -13.48 3.15 -12.09
CA PRO A 153 -12.63 4.33 -12.04
C PRO A 153 -11.97 4.51 -10.68
N VAL A 154 -10.70 4.93 -10.67
CA VAL A 154 -10.01 5.27 -9.42
C VAL A 154 -10.70 6.44 -8.71
N PRO A 155 -10.62 6.52 -7.36
CA PRO A 155 -11.10 7.68 -6.63
C PRO A 155 -10.42 8.96 -7.09
N ARG A 156 -11.17 10.07 -7.13
CA ARG A 156 -10.67 11.37 -7.59
C ARG A 156 -9.47 11.88 -6.78
N GLN A 157 -9.36 11.45 -5.53
CA GLN A 157 -8.29 11.80 -4.59
C GLN A 157 -6.97 11.05 -4.88
N LEU A 158 -7.00 9.95 -5.65
CA LEU A 158 -5.79 9.18 -5.94
C LEU A 158 -4.75 10.02 -6.69
N LEU A 159 -5.19 10.74 -7.72
CA LEU A 159 -4.34 11.59 -8.55
C LEU A 159 -3.60 12.67 -7.74
N PRO A 160 -4.27 13.57 -6.98
CA PRO A 160 -3.57 14.59 -6.21
C PRO A 160 -2.64 13.99 -5.15
N ASN A 161 -3.02 12.88 -4.51
CA ASN A 161 -2.16 12.19 -3.54
C ASN A 161 -0.91 11.59 -4.20
N LEU A 162 -1.06 11.01 -5.39
CA LEU A 162 0.04 10.46 -6.17
C LEU A 162 1.00 11.56 -6.63
N TRP A 163 0.48 12.69 -7.10
CA TRP A 163 1.27 13.86 -7.47
C TRP A 163 2.09 14.39 -6.30
N ARG A 164 1.46 14.55 -5.13
CA ARG A 164 2.17 14.94 -3.90
C ARG A 164 3.31 13.98 -3.62
N ARG A 165 3.05 12.67 -3.64
CA ARG A 165 4.07 11.64 -3.34
C ARG A 165 5.22 11.62 -4.35
N ARG A 166 4.96 11.92 -5.62
CA ARG A 166 5.99 12.10 -6.65
C ARG A 166 6.87 13.31 -6.39
N GLN A 167 6.27 14.46 -6.08
CA GLN A 167 7.04 15.66 -5.75
C GLN A 167 7.95 15.39 -4.55
N HIS A 168 7.46 14.70 -3.52
CA HIS A 168 8.27 14.29 -2.38
C HIS A 168 9.43 13.39 -2.80
N PHE A 169 9.16 12.37 -3.63
CA PHE A 169 10.19 11.47 -4.12
C PHE A 169 11.25 12.17 -4.97
N GLN A 170 10.84 13.07 -5.87
CA GLN A 170 11.74 13.87 -6.70
C GLN A 170 12.61 14.79 -5.84
N ALA A 171 12.01 15.48 -4.87
CA ALA A 171 12.71 16.36 -3.95
C ALA A 171 13.81 15.60 -3.17
N ILE A 172 13.47 14.44 -2.60
CA ILE A 172 14.45 13.55 -1.93
C ILE A 172 15.54 13.10 -2.91
N SER A 173 15.16 12.67 -4.11
CA SER A 173 16.09 12.15 -5.12
C SER A 173 17.07 13.20 -5.63
N MET A 174 16.70 14.49 -5.58
CA MET A 174 17.54 15.64 -5.95
C MET A 174 18.28 16.25 -4.74
N GLY A 175 18.10 15.72 -3.54
CA GLY A 175 18.71 16.24 -2.32
C GLY A 175 18.06 17.54 -1.78
N PHE A 176 16.86 17.88 -2.24
CA PHE A 176 16.11 19.05 -1.82
C PHE A 176 15.08 18.65 -0.76
N ILE A 177 15.51 18.53 0.50
CA ILE A 177 14.68 17.98 1.60
C ILE A 177 13.97 19.05 2.41
N GLU A 178 14.39 20.30 2.31
CA GLU A 178 13.95 21.41 3.16
C GLU A 178 12.43 21.61 3.15
N PRO A 179 11.74 21.61 1.98
CA PRO A 179 10.28 21.74 1.97
C PRO A 179 9.53 20.53 2.54
N LEU A 180 10.19 19.38 2.66
CA LEU A 180 9.58 18.16 3.23
C LEU A 180 9.64 18.14 4.75
N LEU A 181 10.49 18.98 5.35
CA LEU A 181 10.59 19.16 6.79
C LEU A 181 9.50 20.12 7.33
N GLU A 182 8.87 20.89 6.44
CA GLU A 182 7.81 21.82 6.79
C GLU A 182 6.43 21.16 6.59
N CYS A 183 5.79 20.76 7.69
CA CYS A 183 4.41 20.28 7.68
C CYS A 183 3.39 21.44 7.69
N ASN A 184 3.52 22.41 6.79
CA ASN A 184 2.50 23.44 6.60
C ASN A 184 1.54 23.03 5.48
N ASN A 185 0.54 22.22 5.82
CA ASN A 185 -0.57 21.96 4.92
C ASN A 185 -1.53 23.16 4.94
N PRO A 186 -1.72 23.90 3.84
CA PRO A 186 -2.74 24.95 3.79
C PRO A 186 -4.12 24.31 4.00
N GLY A 187 -4.74 24.59 5.15
CA GLY A 187 -6.09 24.12 5.52
C GLY A 187 -6.16 23.11 6.68
N ASP A 188 -5.04 22.60 7.19
CA ASP A 188 -5.07 21.67 8.32
C ASP A 188 -5.13 22.43 9.66
N ARG A 189 -6.34 22.57 10.23
CA ARG A 189 -6.47 22.72 11.69
C ARG A 189 -6.10 21.37 12.31
N LEU A 190 -5.03 21.33 13.11
CA LEU A 190 -4.71 20.16 13.93
C LEU A 190 -5.95 19.78 14.78
N PRO A 191 -6.23 18.48 14.99
CA PRO A 191 -7.28 18.08 15.93
C PRO A 191 -6.98 18.69 17.30
N GLU A 192 -7.96 19.37 17.90
CA GLU A 192 -7.83 19.86 19.27
C GLU A 192 -7.65 18.65 20.19
N ILE A 193 -6.44 18.49 20.72
CA ILE A 193 -6.14 17.49 21.75
C ILE A 193 -6.65 18.10 23.05
N PRO A 194 -7.65 17.51 23.74
CA PRO A 194 -8.11 18.02 25.02
C PRO A 194 -6.95 18.03 26.01
N GLU A 195 -6.68 19.18 26.64
CA GLU A 195 -5.69 19.24 27.71
C GLU A 195 -6.10 18.29 28.83
N ALA A 196 -5.13 17.53 29.35
CA ALA A 196 -5.35 16.65 30.48
C ALA A 196 -5.91 17.45 31.66
N SER A 197 -7.09 17.06 32.15
CA SER A 197 -7.73 17.60 33.35
C SER A 197 -6.70 17.68 34.48
N LYS A 198 -6.30 18.90 34.85
CA LYS A 198 -5.45 19.15 36.01
C LYS A 198 -6.16 18.57 37.22
N LYS A 199 -5.65 17.45 37.76
CA LYS A 199 -6.15 16.88 39.03
C LYS A 199 -6.08 17.98 40.07
N ALA A 200 -7.24 18.33 40.63
CA ALA A 200 -7.32 19.24 41.76
C ALA A 200 -6.49 18.65 42.91
N LYS A 201 -5.44 19.36 43.32
CA LYS A 201 -4.74 19.06 44.57
C LYS A 201 -5.73 19.35 45.71
N LYS A 202 -6.11 18.30 46.43
CA LYS A 202 -6.66 18.41 47.78
C LYS A 202 -5.56 18.04 48.76
#